data_AF-A0A420YYR5-F1
#
_entry.id   AF-A0A420YYR5-F1
#
_cell.length_a   1.000
_cell.length_b   1.000
_cell.length_c   1.000
_cell.angle_alpha   90.00
_cell.angle_beta   90.00
_cell.angle_gamma   90.00
#
_symmetry.space_group_name_H-M   'P 1'
#
loop_
_entity.id
_entity.type
_entity.pdbx_description
1 polymer ?
#
loop_
_entity_poly.entity_id
_entity_poly.type
_entity_poly.pdbx_seq_one_letter_code
_entity_poly.pdbx_strand_id
1 'polypeptide(L)'
;MVYVLLLRGVNVGGKNKVSMSDLKEALSNEGFEDVSSYINSGNLFFRSTQSLEHCSSVIAHLLARDYAFPIPFVLMNKEDYLAEKAELPDWWQGDLARRDVLFIPNNTDKASILDFINTSELYNEIVYIGQHSIFWGKYDEAEYLKSTYHKKLIKQDFYKRITIRNGKTYDKVADILQEKG
;
A
#
# COMPACT_ATOMS: atom_id res chain seq x y z
N MET A 1 14.48 -10.95 8.01
CA MET A 1 14.06 -10.09 6.88
C MET A 1 13.25 -8.93 7.43
N VAL A 2 13.30 -7.77 6.77
CA VAL A 2 12.49 -6.60 7.12
C VAL A 2 11.24 -6.60 6.24
N TYR A 3 10.09 -6.32 6.84
CA TYR A 3 8.80 -6.27 6.17
C TYR A 3 8.14 -4.90 6.33
N VAL A 4 7.30 -4.56 5.36
CA VAL A 4 6.34 -3.46 5.43
C VAL A 4 4.91 -4.00 5.33
N LEU A 5 4.10 -3.66 6.33
CA LEU A 5 2.68 -3.96 6.42
C LEU A 5 1.87 -2.69 6.16
N LEU A 6 1.03 -2.74 5.12
CA LEU A 6 0.22 -1.62 4.65
C LEU A 6 -1.27 -1.93 4.82
N LEU A 7 -1.87 -1.37 5.87
CA LEU A 7 -3.30 -1.54 6.15
C LEU A 7 -4.15 -0.64 5.26
N ARG A 8 -5.36 -1.08 4.96
CA ARG A 8 -6.35 -0.33 4.20
C ARG A 8 -7.47 0.17 5.11
N GLY A 9 -7.87 1.42 4.91
CA GLY A 9 -9.16 1.92 5.41
C GLY A 9 -9.23 2.03 6.94
N VAL A 10 -8.09 2.17 7.60
CA VAL A 10 -7.97 2.42 9.05
C VAL A 10 -7.86 3.92 9.32
N ASN A 11 -8.45 4.38 10.42
CA ASN A 11 -8.34 5.76 10.92
C ASN A 11 -8.75 6.87 9.92
N VAL A 12 -9.64 6.55 8.97
CA VAL A 12 -10.16 7.50 7.98
C VAL A 12 -11.62 7.83 8.26
N GLY A 13 -12.00 9.11 8.16
CA GLY A 13 -13.39 9.57 8.33
C GLY A 13 -14.02 9.22 9.69
N GLY A 14 -13.20 9.07 10.75
CA GLY A 14 -13.66 8.73 12.10
C GLY A 14 -14.12 7.28 12.29
N LYS A 15 -13.96 6.41 11.28
CA LYS A 15 -14.32 4.98 11.34
C LYS A 15 -13.08 4.10 11.40
N ASN A 16 -13.29 2.82 11.70
CA ASN A 16 -12.24 1.79 11.70
C ASN A 16 -11.00 2.22 12.51
N LYS A 17 -11.24 2.60 13.77
CA LYS A 17 -10.19 3.13 14.64
C LYS A 17 -9.22 2.01 15.00
N VAL A 18 -7.95 2.25 14.75
CA VAL A 18 -6.83 1.34 15.06
C VAL A 18 -5.79 2.16 15.82
N SER A 19 -5.51 1.79 17.06
CA SER A 19 -4.39 2.36 17.82
C SER A 19 -3.09 1.79 17.25
N MET A 20 -2.23 2.63 16.66
CA MET A 20 -0.92 2.16 16.21
C MET A 20 -0.04 1.73 17.37
N SER A 21 -0.26 2.23 18.59
CA SER A 21 0.49 1.75 19.76
C SER A 21 0.11 0.30 20.08
N ASP A 22 -1.18 0.04 20.23
CA ASP A 22 -1.72 -1.26 20.61
C ASP A 22 -1.45 -2.29 19.50
N LEU A 23 -1.55 -1.90 18.23
CA LEU A 23 -1.23 -2.78 17.11
C LEU A 23 0.25 -3.16 17.08
N LYS A 24 1.16 -2.22 17.38
CA LYS A 24 2.59 -2.55 17.45
C LYS A 24 2.86 -3.54 18.58
N GLU A 25 2.26 -3.34 19.74
CA GLU A 25 2.38 -4.25 20.88
C GLU A 25 1.81 -5.64 20.55
N ALA A 26 0.64 -5.70 19.92
CA ALA A 26 0.04 -6.95 19.49
C ALA A 26 0.95 -7.69 18.50
N LEU A 27 1.53 -7.00 17.51
CA LEU A 27 2.49 -7.60 16.58
C LEU A 27 3.75 -8.11 17.31
N SER A 28 4.27 -7.36 18.28
CA SER A 28 5.40 -7.82 19.09
C SER A 28 5.07 -9.07 19.92
N ASN A 29 3.84 -9.18 20.44
CA ASN A 29 3.38 -10.35 21.18
C ASN A 29 3.22 -11.60 20.30
N GLU A 30 3.02 -11.44 18.99
CA GLU A 30 3.05 -12.55 18.01
C GLU A 30 4.49 -12.93 17.60
N GLY A 31 5.51 -12.29 18.18
CA GLY A 31 6.92 -12.61 17.94
C GLY A 31 7.58 -11.81 16.81
N PHE A 32 6.94 -10.73 16.33
CA PHE A 32 7.59 -9.81 15.39
C PHE A 32 8.56 -8.87 16.12
N GLU A 33 9.74 -8.69 15.55
CA GLU A 33 10.82 -7.87 16.13
C GLU A 33 10.84 -6.45 15.54
N ASP A 34 11.45 -5.49 16.25
CA ASP A 34 11.67 -4.10 15.80
C ASP A 34 10.41 -3.41 15.22
N VAL A 35 9.26 -3.68 15.84
CA VAL A 35 7.96 -3.21 15.35
C VAL A 35 7.87 -1.69 15.47
N SER A 36 7.59 -1.03 14.36
CA SER A 36 7.48 0.43 14.26
C SER A 36 6.40 0.81 13.26
N SER A 37 5.98 2.08 13.28
CA SER A 37 4.92 2.57 12.41
C SER A 37 5.25 3.97 11.87
N TYR A 38 4.82 4.26 10.66
CA TYR A 38 4.87 5.59 10.07
C TYR A 38 3.45 6.12 9.89
N ILE A 39 3.18 7.28 10.51
CA ILE A 39 1.88 7.96 10.58
C ILE A 39 0.74 7.03 11.04
N ASN A 40 -0.50 7.53 11.06
CA ASN A 40 -1.66 6.80 11.59
C ASN A 40 -2.49 6.08 10.52
N SER A 41 -2.01 6.02 9.27
CA SER A 41 -2.73 5.41 8.14
C SER A 41 -2.42 3.92 7.94
N GLY A 42 -1.77 3.29 8.92
CA GLY A 42 -1.45 1.86 8.89
C GLY A 42 -0.25 1.53 7.99
N ASN A 43 0.90 2.17 8.23
CA ASN A 43 2.18 1.76 7.66
C ASN A 43 3.02 1.24 8.81
N LEU A 44 3.22 -0.08 8.87
CA LEU A 44 4.00 -0.71 9.93
C LEU A 44 5.20 -1.43 9.33
N PHE A 45 6.24 -1.57 10.15
CA PHE A 45 7.47 -2.22 9.79
C PHE A 45 7.87 -3.15 10.91
N PHE A 46 8.41 -4.31 10.58
CA PHE A 46 8.90 -5.26 11.55
C PHE A 46 9.94 -6.18 10.94
N ARG A 47 10.63 -6.94 11.78
CA ARG A 47 11.54 -8.01 11.39
C ARG A 47 10.93 -9.37 11.72
N SER A 48 11.20 -10.34 10.85
CA SER A 48 10.89 -11.75 11.10
C SER A 48 11.89 -12.66 10.39
N THR A 49 12.12 -13.83 10.95
CA THR A 49 12.84 -14.95 10.30
C THR A 49 11.90 -15.90 9.57
N GLN A 50 10.58 -15.73 9.74
CA GLN A 50 9.56 -16.56 9.10
C GLN A 50 9.30 -16.12 7.66
N SER A 51 8.67 -16.99 6.86
CA SER A 51 8.29 -16.68 5.49
C SER A 51 7.23 -15.57 5.42
N LEU A 52 7.16 -14.89 4.27
CA LEU A 52 6.13 -13.87 4.00
C LEU A 52 4.71 -14.44 4.14
N GLU A 53 4.49 -15.68 3.70
CA GLU A 53 3.22 -16.38 3.81
C GLU A 53 2.83 -16.64 5.28
N HIS A 54 3.79 -17.13 6.09
CA HIS A 54 3.56 -17.35 7.51
C HIS A 54 3.26 -16.04 8.23
N CYS A 55 4.06 -15.00 8.01
CA CYS A 55 3.82 -13.67 8.58
C CYS A 55 2.43 -13.13 8.18
N SER A 56 2.05 -13.29 6.91
CA SER A 56 0.73 -12.87 6.42
C SER A 56 -0.40 -13.60 7.14
N SER A 57 -0.25 -14.91 7.36
CA SER A 57 -1.24 -15.71 8.10
C SER A 57 -1.37 -15.23 9.54
N VAL A 58 -0.26 -15.06 10.26
CA VAL A 58 -0.27 -14.56 11.65
C VAL A 58 -0.93 -13.19 11.75
N ILE A 59 -0.56 -12.25 10.85
CA ILE A 59 -1.16 -10.91 10.81
C ILE A 59 -2.66 -10.97 10.52
N ALA A 60 -3.09 -11.82 9.58
CA ALA A 60 -4.52 -11.98 9.26
C ALA A 60 -5.31 -12.49 10.47
N HIS A 61 -4.79 -13.47 11.20
CA HIS A 61 -5.42 -14.00 12.41
C HIS A 61 -5.47 -12.96 13.54
N LEU A 62 -4.37 -12.24 13.77
CA LEU A 62 -4.33 -11.14 14.76
C LEU A 62 -5.37 -10.08 14.44
N LEU A 63 -5.42 -9.60 13.19
CA LEU A 63 -6.37 -8.53 12.80
C LEU A 63 -7.82 -8.99 12.92
N ALA A 64 -8.12 -10.24 12.59
CA ALA A 64 -9.47 -10.81 12.72
C ALA A 64 -9.88 -11.04 14.19
N ARG A 65 -8.91 -11.36 15.07
CA ARG A 65 -9.13 -11.53 16.51
C ARG A 65 -9.37 -10.20 17.22
N ASP A 66 -8.57 -9.18 16.89
CA ASP A 66 -8.49 -7.96 17.69
C ASP A 66 -9.42 -6.84 17.19
N TYR A 67 -9.97 -6.96 15.98
CA TYR A 67 -10.84 -5.93 15.39
C TYR A 67 -12.16 -6.53 14.87
N ALA A 68 -13.28 -5.90 15.28
CA ALA A 68 -14.62 -6.30 14.87
C ALA A 68 -15.01 -5.92 13.42
N PHE A 69 -14.05 -5.46 12.63
CA PHE A 69 -14.22 -5.06 11.23
C PHE A 69 -13.06 -5.57 10.39
N PRO A 70 -13.28 -5.89 9.11
CA PRO A 70 -12.21 -6.36 8.24
C PRO A 70 -11.17 -5.26 8.01
N ILE A 71 -9.89 -5.61 8.17
CA ILE A 71 -8.76 -4.75 7.85
C ILE A 71 -7.96 -5.42 6.72
N PRO A 72 -8.25 -5.10 5.45
CA PRO A 72 -7.42 -5.56 4.35
C PRO A 72 -6.00 -5.00 4.49
N PHE A 73 -5.00 -5.77 4.08
CA PHE A 73 -3.61 -5.36 4.12
C PHE A 73 -2.80 -5.90 2.95
N VAL A 74 -1.65 -5.26 2.72
CA VAL A 74 -0.58 -5.78 1.86
C VAL A 74 0.65 -5.97 2.73
N LEU A 75 1.34 -7.10 2.56
CA LEU A 75 2.63 -7.38 3.20
C LEU A 75 3.68 -7.55 2.10
N MET A 76 4.78 -6.81 2.21
CA MET A 76 5.93 -6.89 1.30
C MET A 76 7.22 -7.00 2.11
N ASN A 77 8.22 -7.70 1.58
CA ASN A 77 9.57 -7.60 2.12
C ASN A 77 10.24 -6.30 1.63
N LYS A 78 11.31 -5.90 2.32
CA LYS A 78 12.10 -4.70 2.01
C LYS A 78 12.68 -4.76 0.59
N GLU A 79 13.19 -5.91 0.20
CA GLU A 79 13.92 -6.10 -1.06
C GLU A 79 13.01 -5.84 -2.28
N ASP A 80 11.82 -6.43 -2.31
CA ASP A 80 10.82 -6.25 -3.37
C ASP A 80 10.36 -4.79 -3.46
N TYR A 81 10.14 -4.15 -2.30
CA TYR A 81 9.73 -2.74 -2.26
C TYR A 81 10.81 -1.82 -2.85
N LEU A 82 12.06 -2.02 -2.47
CA LEU A 82 13.19 -1.20 -2.94
C LEU A 82 13.58 -1.51 -4.39
N ALA A 83 13.46 -2.75 -4.82
CA ALA A 83 13.64 -3.13 -6.22
C ALA A 83 12.58 -2.45 -7.10
N GLU A 84 11.31 -2.48 -6.69
CA GLU A 84 10.24 -1.80 -7.42
C GLU A 84 10.45 -0.27 -7.45
N LYS A 85 10.95 0.32 -6.36
CA LYS A 85 11.31 1.74 -6.29
C LYS A 85 12.43 2.13 -7.27
N ALA A 86 13.40 1.24 -7.50
CA ALA A 86 14.57 1.48 -8.34
C ALA A 86 14.23 1.44 -9.84
N GLU A 87 13.22 0.64 -10.23
CA GLU A 87 12.77 0.50 -11.62
C GLU A 87 11.72 1.56 -12.03
N LEU A 88 11.43 2.53 -11.16
CA LEU A 88 10.41 3.53 -11.46
C LEU A 88 10.84 4.46 -12.59
N PRO A 89 9.93 4.78 -13.52
CA PRO A 89 10.22 5.71 -14.61
C PRO A 89 10.47 7.13 -14.07
N ASP A 90 11.28 7.90 -14.80
CA ASP A 90 11.70 9.26 -14.42
C ASP A 90 10.52 10.18 -14.05
N TRP A 91 9.39 10.01 -14.74
CA TRP A 91 8.18 10.80 -14.48
C TRP A 91 7.67 10.65 -13.04
N TRP A 92 7.98 9.54 -12.35
CA TRP A 92 7.57 9.37 -10.96
C TRP A 92 8.13 10.47 -10.07
N GLN A 93 9.32 11.01 -10.34
CA GLN A 93 9.89 12.16 -9.63
C GLN A 93 9.72 13.48 -10.41
N GLY A 94 8.96 13.45 -11.51
CA GLY A 94 8.68 14.62 -12.33
C GLY A 94 7.59 15.53 -11.76
N ASP A 95 7.25 16.55 -12.54
CA ASP A 95 6.23 17.54 -12.17
C ASP A 95 4.82 16.97 -12.37
N LEU A 96 4.25 16.44 -11.27
CA LEU A 96 2.92 15.89 -11.19
C LEU A 96 2.17 16.50 -10.01
N ALA A 97 0.96 16.99 -10.25
CA ALA A 97 0.07 17.44 -9.19
C ALA A 97 -0.18 16.38 -8.12
N ARG A 98 -0.39 15.12 -8.53
CA ARG A 98 -0.64 13.99 -7.61
C ARG A 98 0.03 12.71 -8.07
N ARG A 99 0.64 12.01 -7.12
CA ARG A 99 1.23 10.67 -7.30
C ARG A 99 0.60 9.72 -6.31
N ASP A 100 0.16 8.56 -6.78
CA ASP A 100 -0.40 7.50 -5.94
C ASP A 100 0.15 6.14 -6.36
N VAL A 101 0.30 5.25 -5.38
CA VAL A 101 0.69 3.85 -5.56
C VAL A 101 -0.43 2.96 -5.09
N LEU A 102 -0.82 2.02 -5.94
CA LEU A 102 -1.82 0.99 -5.66
C LEU A 102 -1.07 -0.31 -5.40
N PHE A 103 -0.94 -0.67 -4.13
CA PHE A 103 -0.36 -1.93 -3.71
C PHE A 103 -1.38 -3.06 -3.88
N ILE A 104 -0.95 -4.16 -4.48
CA ILE A 104 -1.80 -5.32 -4.77
C ILE A 104 -1.42 -6.45 -3.80
N PRO A 105 -2.36 -7.02 -3.03
CA PRO A 105 -2.05 -8.18 -2.20
C PRO A 105 -1.54 -9.35 -3.04
N ASN A 106 -0.53 -10.09 -2.56
CA ASN A 106 0.11 -11.18 -3.31
C ASN A 106 -0.84 -12.30 -3.78
N ASN A 107 -1.99 -12.48 -3.14
CA ASN A 107 -3.02 -13.46 -3.51
C ASN A 107 -4.14 -12.87 -4.39
N THR A 108 -3.95 -11.69 -4.97
CA THR A 108 -4.94 -11.03 -5.82
C THR A 108 -4.59 -11.17 -7.29
N ASP A 109 -5.54 -11.73 -8.05
CA ASP A 109 -5.46 -11.72 -9.50
C ASP A 109 -5.40 -10.28 -10.03
N LYS A 110 -4.34 -9.98 -10.77
CA LYS A 110 -4.09 -8.68 -11.38
C LYS A 110 -4.85 -8.49 -12.67
N ALA A 111 -5.39 -9.55 -13.28
CA ALA A 111 -6.03 -9.47 -14.60
C ALA A 111 -7.12 -8.40 -14.64
N SER A 112 -8.01 -8.36 -13.63
CA SER A 112 -9.05 -7.33 -13.54
C SER A 112 -8.50 -5.89 -13.43
N ILE A 113 -7.36 -5.71 -12.77
CA ILE A 113 -6.73 -4.40 -12.59
C ILE A 113 -6.04 -3.97 -13.88
N LEU A 114 -5.32 -4.89 -14.53
CA LEU A 114 -4.65 -4.66 -15.79
C LEU A 114 -5.65 -4.42 -16.93
N ASP A 115 -6.73 -5.19 -16.98
CA ASP A 115 -7.83 -5.00 -17.92
C ASP A 115 -8.45 -3.61 -17.75
N PHE A 116 -8.76 -3.20 -16.51
CA PHE A 116 -9.25 -1.86 -16.23
C PHE A 116 -8.30 -0.76 -16.72
N ILE A 117 -6.99 -0.90 -16.50
CA ILE A 117 -6.00 0.09 -16.95
C ILE A 117 -5.90 0.11 -18.47
N ASN A 118 -5.79 -1.06 -19.11
CA ASN A 118 -5.57 -1.18 -20.55
C ASN A 118 -6.80 -0.79 -21.38
N THR A 119 -8.00 -0.92 -20.83
CA THR A 119 -9.26 -0.55 -21.50
C THR A 119 -9.72 0.87 -21.16
N SER A 120 -9.06 1.52 -20.20
CA SER A 120 -9.42 2.88 -19.80
C SER A 120 -8.79 3.94 -20.69
N GLU A 121 -9.62 4.87 -21.15
CA GLU A 121 -9.14 6.15 -21.65
C GLU A 121 -8.68 7.01 -20.47
N LEU A 122 -7.35 7.18 -20.35
CA LEU A 122 -6.70 8.00 -19.34
C LEU A 122 -6.81 9.49 -19.70
N TYR A 123 -7.15 10.33 -18.73
CA TYR A 123 -7.29 11.77 -18.90
C TYR A 123 -6.33 12.52 -17.96
N ASN A 124 -5.35 13.22 -18.53
CA ASN A 124 -4.31 13.97 -17.81
C ASN A 124 -3.65 13.17 -16.67
N GLU A 125 -3.39 11.91 -16.97
CA GLU A 125 -2.80 10.95 -16.05
C GLU A 125 -1.86 9.99 -16.80
N ILE A 126 -0.93 9.41 -16.06
CA ILE A 126 0.06 8.46 -16.55
C ILE A 126 0.15 7.29 -15.59
N VAL A 127 0.34 6.09 -16.12
CA VAL A 127 0.38 4.84 -15.34
C VAL A 127 1.63 4.06 -15.67
N TYR A 128 2.26 3.49 -14.64
CA TYR A 128 3.30 2.48 -14.77
C TYR A 128 2.89 1.25 -13.96
N ILE A 129 2.92 0.09 -14.61
CA ILE A 129 2.56 -1.20 -14.01
C ILE A 129 3.87 -1.82 -13.51
N GLY A 130 4.07 -1.79 -12.20
CA GLY A 130 5.20 -2.44 -11.53
C GLY A 130 4.93 -3.91 -11.23
N GLN A 131 5.90 -4.55 -10.57
CA GLN A 131 5.85 -5.97 -10.25
C GLN A 131 4.86 -6.29 -9.13
N HIS A 132 4.67 -5.42 -8.14
CA HIS A 132 3.76 -5.63 -7.00
C HIS A 132 2.72 -4.51 -6.87
N SER A 133 2.97 -3.39 -7.54
CA SER A 133 2.21 -2.17 -7.38
C SER A 133 1.96 -1.47 -8.72
N ILE A 134 0.92 -0.65 -8.77
CA ILE A 134 0.65 0.25 -9.91
C ILE A 134 0.91 1.68 -9.47
N PHE A 135 1.68 2.40 -10.27
CA PHE A 135 2.06 3.78 -10.04
C PHE A 135 1.24 4.67 -10.95
N TRP A 136 0.59 5.69 -10.37
CA TRP A 136 -0.39 6.51 -11.08
C TRP A 136 -0.18 8.01 -10.82
N GLY A 137 0.32 8.70 -11.84
CA GLY A 137 0.55 10.15 -11.86
C GLY A 137 -0.63 10.91 -12.45
N LYS A 138 -0.95 12.08 -11.91
CA LYS A 138 -1.92 13.04 -12.45
C LYS A 138 -1.23 14.39 -12.61
N TYR A 139 -1.33 14.99 -13.79
CA TYR A 139 -0.56 16.19 -14.15
C TYR A 139 -1.13 17.47 -13.54
N ASP A 140 -2.45 17.64 -13.58
CA ASP A 140 -3.11 18.90 -13.20
C ASP A 140 -4.10 18.70 -12.04
N GLU A 141 -3.94 19.50 -10.99
CA GLU A 141 -4.80 19.50 -9.82
C GLU A 141 -6.21 20.03 -10.12
N ALA A 142 -6.33 21.06 -10.97
CA ALA A 142 -7.61 21.65 -11.35
C ALA A 142 -8.47 20.67 -12.15
N GLU A 143 -7.83 19.71 -12.82
CA GLU A 143 -8.49 18.71 -13.64
C GLU A 143 -8.56 17.33 -13.02
N TYR A 144 -8.06 17.15 -11.79
CA TYR A 144 -8.00 15.86 -11.10
C TYR A 144 -9.35 15.14 -11.07
N LEU A 145 -10.45 15.88 -10.86
CA LEU A 145 -11.80 15.29 -10.80
C LEU A 145 -12.28 14.70 -12.14
N LYS A 146 -11.63 15.05 -13.25
CA LYS A 146 -11.91 14.49 -14.60
C LYS A 146 -11.18 13.19 -14.87
N SER A 147 -10.10 12.89 -14.13
CA SER A 147 -9.28 11.69 -14.32
C SER A 147 -10.06 10.38 -14.19
N THR A 148 -9.63 9.37 -14.93
CA THR A 148 -10.11 7.98 -14.76
C THR A 148 -9.82 7.50 -13.34
N TYR A 149 -8.66 7.84 -12.77
CA TYR A 149 -8.36 7.58 -11.36
C TYR A 149 -9.49 8.04 -10.43
N HIS A 150 -9.91 9.31 -10.51
CA HIS A 150 -10.94 9.83 -9.62
C HIS A 150 -12.33 9.24 -9.93
N LYS A 151 -12.72 9.20 -11.21
CA LYS A 151 -14.10 8.90 -11.61
C LYS A 151 -14.45 7.43 -11.60
N LYS A 152 -13.48 6.56 -11.89
CA LYS A 152 -13.72 5.15 -12.21
C LYS A 152 -13.08 4.17 -11.23
N LEU A 153 -11.91 4.49 -10.65
CA LEU A 153 -11.17 3.56 -9.79
C LEU A 153 -11.98 3.12 -8.57
N ILE A 154 -12.64 4.05 -7.87
CA ILE A 154 -13.44 3.75 -6.67
C ILE A 154 -14.64 2.81 -6.94
N LYS A 155 -15.06 2.72 -8.21
CA LYS A 155 -16.19 1.88 -8.65
C LYS A 155 -15.78 0.47 -9.02
N GLN A 156 -14.48 0.18 -9.08
CA GLN A 156 -13.98 -1.14 -9.45
C GLN A 156 -14.17 -2.13 -8.29
N ASP A 157 -14.49 -3.38 -8.60
CA ASP A 157 -14.69 -4.42 -7.58
C ASP A 157 -13.41 -4.70 -6.78
N PHE A 158 -12.25 -4.64 -7.45
CA PHE A 158 -10.95 -4.79 -6.80
C PHE A 158 -10.59 -3.59 -5.91
N TYR A 159 -11.30 -2.47 -6.00
CA TYR A 159 -10.94 -1.25 -5.28
C TYR A 159 -10.78 -1.51 -3.80
N LYS A 160 -11.68 -2.29 -3.17
CA LYS A 160 -11.66 -2.59 -1.73
C LYS A 160 -10.53 -3.54 -1.30
N ARG A 161 -9.83 -4.17 -2.24
CA ARG A 161 -8.78 -5.17 -1.98
C ARG A 161 -7.37 -4.60 -2.05
N ILE A 162 -7.15 -3.58 -2.88
CA ILE A 162 -5.83 -2.93 -3.00
C ILE A 162 -5.52 -2.04 -1.78
N THR A 163 -4.29 -1.58 -1.61
CA THR A 163 -3.96 -0.53 -0.62
C THR A 163 -3.37 0.67 -1.33
N ILE A 164 -3.93 1.85 -1.12
CA ILE A 164 -3.46 3.08 -1.80
C ILE A 164 -2.61 3.91 -0.84
N ARG A 165 -1.48 4.42 -1.33
CA ARG A 165 -0.67 5.46 -0.67
C ARG A 165 -0.33 6.56 -1.66
N ASN A 166 -0.24 7.79 -1.18
CA ASN A 166 0.30 8.87 -2.00
C ASN A 166 1.82 8.73 -2.17
N GLY A 167 2.37 9.40 -3.18
CA GLY A 167 3.79 9.33 -3.53
C GLY A 167 4.71 9.76 -2.39
N LYS A 168 4.33 10.80 -1.61
CA LYS A 168 5.12 11.22 -0.44
C LYS A 168 5.25 10.12 0.62
N THR A 169 4.17 9.38 0.85
CA THR A 169 4.16 8.25 1.79
C THR A 169 4.97 7.09 1.23
N TYR A 170 4.84 6.80 -0.06
CA TYR A 170 5.61 5.77 -0.74
C TYR A 170 7.13 6.04 -0.64
N ASP A 171 7.56 7.26 -1.00
CA ASP A 171 8.96 7.68 -0.91
C ASP A 171 9.44 7.59 0.55
N LYS A 172 8.67 8.08 1.53
CA LYS A 172 9.08 8.03 2.94
C LYS A 172 9.16 6.61 3.52
N VAL A 173 8.28 5.71 3.08
CA VAL A 173 8.35 4.28 3.44
C VAL A 173 9.63 3.66 2.88
N ALA A 174 10.03 4.01 1.65
CA ALA A 174 11.30 3.57 1.07
C ALA A 174 12.50 4.04 1.92
N ASP A 175 12.54 5.31 2.33
CA ASP A 175 13.61 5.85 3.17
C ASP A 175 13.73 5.06 4.50
N ILE A 176 12.61 4.82 5.17
CA ILE A 176 12.58 4.06 6.43
C ILE A 176 13.06 2.62 6.22
N LEU A 177 12.68 1.99 5.11
CA LEU A 177 13.13 0.65 4.77
C LEU A 177 14.65 0.60 4.49
N GLN A 178 15.21 1.63 3.84
CA GLN A 178 16.65 1.73 3.61
C GLN A 178 17.43 1.85 4.93
N GLU A 179 16.93 2.64 5.88
CA GLU A 179 17.53 2.82 7.20
C GLU A 179 17.45 1.57 8.10
N LYS A 180 16.45 0.70 7.87
CA LYS A 180 16.29 -0.55 8.63
C LYS A 180 17.20 -1.66 8.09
N GLY A 181 18.22 -2.03 8.85
CA GLY A 181 19.17 -3.11 8.56
C GLY A 181 18.57 -4.51 8.64
#